data_AF-A0A7J6M7S9-F1
#
_entry.id   AF-A0A7J6M7S9-F1
#
_cell.length_a   1.000
_cell.length_b   1.000
_cell.length_c   1.000
_cell.angle_alpha   90.00
_cell.angle_beta   90.00
_cell.angle_gamma   90.00
#
_symmetry.space_group_name_H-M   'P 1'
#
loop_
_entity.id
_entity.type
_entity.pdbx_description
1 polymer ?
#
loop_
_entity_poly.entity_id
_entity_poly.type
_entity_poly.pdbx_seq_one_letter_code
_entity_poly.pdbx_strand_id
1 'polypeptide(L)'
;MYIQRVVLSAILVSSAISTELDGVVQGLNQRFNMGKPSDDMNSAGVLLHHFSHSHAGLLGEPWRPYSREECELYNYPRCNTTADRACAYISNNRRRNYEDGNIIVFSVDIGGIIYNPDKNKAMCLYSEDAGSDDRENRGCGCHANDAECIARGTNNSCVLDIKAGVNDVEKCWWGPDRLKTMMHLQSFSMYNEIVLDTDVVCPLGMTSYDD
;
A
#
# COMPACT_ATOMS: atom_id res chain seq x y z
N MET A 1 36.81 1.40 -5.04
CA MET A 1 35.60 0.73 -4.51
C MET A 1 35.24 1.42 -3.21
N TYR A 2 34.28 2.35 -3.25
CA TYR A 2 33.90 3.15 -2.09
C TYR A 2 32.78 2.45 -1.33
N ILE A 3 33.05 2.03 -0.10
CA ILE A 3 32.04 1.52 0.83
C ILE A 3 31.42 2.76 1.50
N GLN A 4 30.22 3.17 1.08
CA GLN A 4 29.43 4.13 1.84
C GLN A 4 28.86 3.41 3.07
N ARG A 5 29.32 3.82 4.26
CA ARG A 5 28.72 3.42 5.53
C ARG A 5 27.56 4.37 5.82
N VAL A 6 26.33 3.87 5.74
CA VAL A 6 25.17 4.60 6.26
C VAL A 6 25.27 4.58 7.79
N VAL A 7 25.57 5.72 8.39
CA VAL A 7 25.51 5.92 9.83
C VAL A 7 24.05 6.25 10.17
N LEU A 8 23.34 5.31 10.80
CA LEU A 8 22.06 5.63 11.45
C LEU A 8 22.36 6.53 12.66
N SER A 9 22.13 7.83 12.50
CA SER A 9 22.09 8.76 13.63
C SER A 9 20.75 8.57 14.35
N ALA A 10 20.78 7.95 15.52
CA ALA A 10 19.64 7.93 16.42
C ALA A 10 19.45 9.33 17.03
N ILE A 11 18.40 10.03 16.60
CA ILE A 11 17.96 11.27 17.25
C ILE A 11 17.18 10.87 18.51
N LEU A 12 17.75 11.13 19.68
CA LEU A 12 17.06 11.05 20.97
C LEU A 12 16.12 12.27 21.08
N VAL A 13 14.83 12.07 20.84
CA VAL A 13 13.79 13.07 21.13
C VAL A 13 13.35 12.92 22.59
N SER A 14 13.44 14.00 23.35
CA SER A 14 13.11 14.04 24.78
C SER A 14 11.64 13.70 25.06
N SER A 15 11.47 12.92 26.11
CA SER A 15 10.23 12.38 26.70
C SER A 15 9.15 13.41 27.02
N ALA A 16 8.13 13.50 26.15
CA ALA A 16 6.75 13.85 26.49
C ALA A 16 5.71 13.32 25.46
N ILE A 17 6.10 12.33 24.64
CA ILE A 17 5.28 11.73 23.55
C ILE A 17 5.11 10.21 23.76
N SER A 18 5.51 9.68 24.92
CA SER A 18 6.03 8.31 25.02
C SER A 18 5.03 7.20 25.41
N THR A 19 3.72 7.42 25.46
CA THR A 19 2.78 6.30 25.72
C THR A 19 1.99 5.91 24.48
N GLU A 20 1.53 6.90 23.72
CA GLU A 20 0.81 6.64 22.46
C GLU A 20 1.74 6.17 21.36
N LEU A 21 2.94 6.78 21.23
CA LEU A 21 3.93 6.35 20.24
C LEU A 21 4.45 4.94 20.54
N ASP A 22 4.69 4.63 21.81
CA ASP A 22 5.08 3.28 22.26
C ASP A 22 3.98 2.27 21.96
N GLY A 23 2.71 2.64 22.16
CA GLY A 23 1.56 1.82 21.79
C GLY A 23 1.43 1.58 20.28
N VAL A 24 1.67 2.60 19.45
CA VAL A 24 1.66 2.48 17.98
C VAL A 24 2.79 1.57 17.52
N VAL A 25 4.01 1.80 17.98
CA VAL A 25 5.18 0.97 17.62
C VAL A 25 4.99 -0.47 18.09
N GLN A 26 4.46 -0.68 19.29
CA GLN A 26 4.14 -2.01 19.80
C GLN A 26 3.07 -2.69 18.93
N GLY A 27 2.01 -1.98 18.55
CA GLY A 27 0.97 -2.48 17.65
C GLY A 27 1.53 -2.87 16.27
N LEU A 28 2.39 -2.05 15.68
CA LEU A 28 3.08 -2.35 14.42
C LEU A 28 3.98 -3.58 14.55
N ASN A 29 4.78 -3.65 15.62
CA ASN A 29 5.63 -4.82 15.91
C ASN A 29 4.79 -6.09 16.10
N GLN A 30 3.64 -6.00 16.76
CA GLN A 30 2.75 -7.12 16.95
C GLN A 30 2.16 -7.58 15.62
N ARG A 31 1.60 -6.66 14.81
CA ARG A 31 1.06 -6.96 13.47
C ARG A 31 2.13 -7.59 12.58
N PHE A 32 3.34 -7.03 12.57
CA PHE A 32 4.45 -7.56 11.81
C PHE A 32 4.83 -8.98 12.25
N ASN A 33 5.01 -9.23 13.55
CA ASN A 33 5.47 -10.52 14.05
C ASN A 33 4.38 -11.61 14.02
N MET A 34 3.12 -11.24 14.26
CA MET A 34 2.00 -12.18 14.36
C MET A 34 1.18 -12.31 13.08
N GLY A 35 1.44 -11.44 12.08
CA GLY A 35 0.73 -11.39 10.81
C GLY A 35 0.65 -12.75 10.13
N LYS A 36 -0.50 -13.04 9.54
CA LYS A 36 -0.82 -14.33 8.90
C LYS A 36 -1.86 -14.15 7.79
N PRO A 37 -1.97 -15.09 6.83
CA PRO A 37 -3.08 -15.06 5.87
C PRO A 37 -4.44 -14.89 6.58
N SER A 38 -5.13 -13.79 6.27
CA SER A 38 -6.35 -13.33 6.94
C SER A 38 -7.14 -12.42 6.00
N ASP A 39 -8.47 -12.45 6.07
CA ASP A 39 -9.33 -11.50 5.36
C ASP A 39 -9.45 -10.15 6.10
N ASP A 40 -9.00 -10.11 7.36
CA ASP A 40 -8.82 -8.88 8.13
C ASP A 40 -7.39 -8.35 7.99
N MET A 41 -7.26 -7.11 7.47
CA MET A 41 -5.98 -6.42 7.28
C MET A 41 -5.20 -6.21 8.58
N ASN A 42 -5.88 -6.03 9.72
CA ASN A 42 -5.20 -5.90 11.02
C ASN A 42 -4.40 -7.14 11.40
N SER A 43 -4.96 -8.30 11.07
CA SER A 43 -4.36 -9.61 11.38
C SER A 43 -3.39 -10.10 10.31
N ALA A 44 -3.39 -9.45 9.13
CA ALA A 44 -2.60 -9.86 7.98
C ALA A 44 -1.12 -9.43 8.06
N GLY A 45 -0.87 -8.22 8.60
CA GLY A 45 0.47 -7.69 8.79
C GLY A 45 0.47 -6.17 8.85
N VAL A 46 1.60 -5.56 8.48
CA VAL A 46 1.73 -4.11 8.35
C VAL A 46 1.46 -3.71 6.91
N LEU A 47 0.56 -2.75 6.72
CA LEU A 47 0.18 -2.22 5.42
C LEU A 47 1.11 -1.05 5.05
N LEU A 48 1.93 -1.25 4.04
CA LEU A 48 3.01 -0.36 3.65
C LEU A 48 2.82 0.10 2.20
N HIS A 49 3.02 1.37 1.94
CA HIS A 49 3.28 1.88 0.59
C HIS A 49 4.66 2.48 0.58
N HIS A 50 5.46 2.10 -0.40
CA HIS A 50 6.75 2.73 -0.66
C HIS A 50 6.66 3.57 -1.90
N PHE A 51 7.48 4.62 -1.90
CA PHE A 51 7.54 5.52 -3.02
C PHE A 51 8.41 4.91 -4.11
N SER A 52 7.78 4.67 -5.26
CA SER A 52 8.48 4.28 -6.48
C SER A 52 9.18 5.47 -7.15
N HIS A 53 8.84 6.70 -6.73
CA HIS A 53 9.36 7.95 -7.25
C HIS A 53 9.24 9.04 -6.18
N SER A 54 10.03 10.10 -6.30
CA SER A 54 9.96 11.26 -5.42
C SER A 54 8.60 11.92 -5.58
N HIS A 55 7.74 11.84 -4.56
CA HIS A 55 6.39 12.43 -4.57
C HIS A 55 6.47 13.95 -4.52
N ALA A 56 6.29 14.58 -3.35
CA ALA A 56 6.34 16.03 -3.19
C ALA A 56 7.76 16.62 -3.37
N GLY A 57 8.59 16.00 -4.21
CA GLY A 57 9.94 16.44 -4.55
C GLY A 57 9.99 17.81 -5.21
N LEU A 58 8.96 18.19 -5.98
CA LEU A 58 8.86 19.55 -6.56
C LEU A 58 8.64 20.64 -5.49
N LEU A 59 8.20 20.25 -4.30
CA LEU A 59 8.06 21.11 -3.12
C LEU A 59 9.28 21.02 -2.19
N GLY A 60 10.30 20.25 -2.55
CA GLY A 60 11.47 19.99 -1.70
C GLY A 60 11.21 18.96 -0.59
N GLU A 61 10.08 18.25 -0.63
CA GLU A 61 9.64 17.30 0.40
C GLU A 61 9.42 15.89 -0.18
N PRO A 62 10.42 15.25 -0.81
CA PRO A 62 10.26 13.98 -1.53
C PRO A 62 9.82 12.79 -0.65
N TRP A 63 9.87 12.95 0.68
CA TRP A 63 9.51 11.94 1.66
C TRP A 63 8.00 11.85 1.97
N ARG A 64 7.17 12.77 1.45
CA ARG A 64 5.71 12.77 1.68
C ARG A 64 4.92 12.76 0.37
N PRO A 65 3.66 12.25 0.38
CA PRO A 65 2.80 12.36 -0.79
C PRO A 65 2.39 13.82 -1.04
N TYR A 66 1.90 14.11 -2.25
CA TYR A 66 1.18 15.36 -2.51
C TYR A 66 -0.17 15.34 -1.78
N SER A 67 -0.59 16.49 -1.25
CA SER A 67 -1.96 16.66 -0.78
C SER A 67 -2.92 16.72 -1.98
N ARG A 68 -4.21 16.51 -1.70
CA ARG A 68 -5.25 16.64 -2.74
C ARG A 68 -5.27 18.05 -3.34
N GLU A 69 -5.16 19.07 -2.50
CA GLU A 69 -5.15 20.48 -2.90
C GLU A 69 -3.91 20.79 -3.75
N GLU A 70 -2.74 20.27 -3.37
CA GLU A 70 -1.50 20.40 -4.16
C GLU A 70 -1.66 19.77 -5.54
N CYS A 71 -2.34 18.62 -5.62
CA CYS A 71 -2.66 17.94 -6.87
C CYS A 71 -3.65 18.71 -7.74
N GLU A 72 -4.71 19.27 -7.15
CA GLU A 72 -5.72 20.07 -7.86
C GLU A 72 -5.14 21.40 -8.39
N LEU A 73 -4.22 22.02 -7.65
CA LEU A 73 -3.69 23.34 -7.98
C LEU A 73 -2.62 23.30 -9.08
N TYR A 74 -1.74 22.28 -9.07
CA TYR A 74 -0.54 22.28 -9.92
C TYR A 74 -0.45 21.09 -10.89
N ASN A 75 -1.42 20.16 -10.86
CA ASN A 75 -1.41 18.94 -11.67
C ASN A 75 -0.04 18.25 -11.67
N TYR A 76 0.52 18.06 -10.48
CA TYR A 76 1.84 17.44 -10.33
C TYR A 76 1.85 16.01 -10.88
N PRO A 77 2.97 15.56 -11.48
CA PRO A 77 3.11 14.17 -11.90
C PRO A 77 2.81 13.21 -10.73
N ARG A 78 2.11 12.11 -11.03
CA ARG A 78 1.86 11.00 -10.09
C ARG A 78 0.98 11.32 -8.87
N CYS A 79 0.20 12.40 -8.92
CA CYS A 79 -0.87 12.67 -7.95
C CYS A 79 -1.85 11.50 -7.77
N ASN A 80 -2.11 10.74 -8.83
CA ASN A 80 -2.99 9.56 -8.85
C ASN A 80 -2.47 8.31 -8.11
N THR A 81 -1.30 8.40 -7.46
CA THR A 81 -0.67 7.26 -6.74
C THR A 81 -0.85 7.31 -5.23
N THR A 82 -1.23 8.47 -4.69
CA THR A 82 -1.37 8.70 -3.24
C THR A 82 -2.54 9.61 -2.84
N ALA A 83 -3.13 10.38 -3.77
CA ALA A 83 -4.22 11.29 -3.45
C ALA A 83 -5.59 10.59 -3.44
N ASP A 84 -5.97 9.98 -4.56
CA ASP A 84 -7.26 9.29 -4.74
C ASP A 84 -7.18 7.78 -4.50
N ARG A 85 -5.98 7.21 -4.31
CA ARG A 85 -5.74 5.81 -3.98
C ARG A 85 -4.31 5.62 -3.50
N ALA A 86 -3.99 4.43 -3.02
CA ALA A 86 -2.60 4.01 -2.84
C ALA A 86 -2.35 2.55 -3.21
N CYS A 87 -1.25 2.27 -3.90
CA CYS A 87 -0.70 0.92 -4.08
C CYS A 87 0.11 0.53 -2.83
N ALA A 88 -0.47 -0.27 -1.95
CA ALA A 88 0.21 -0.77 -0.76
C ALA A 88 0.53 -2.26 -0.89
N TYR A 89 1.25 -2.79 0.09
CA TYR A 89 1.49 -4.21 0.24
C TYR A 89 1.52 -4.58 1.73
N ILE A 90 1.34 -5.86 2.03
CA ILE A 90 1.41 -6.38 3.40
C ILE A 90 2.78 -6.99 3.67
N SER A 91 3.44 -6.45 4.69
CA SER A 91 4.67 -6.99 5.25
C SER A 91 4.41 -7.68 6.59
N ASN A 92 4.97 -8.88 6.76
CA ASN A 92 5.00 -9.59 8.03
C ASN A 92 6.23 -10.50 8.13
N ASN A 93 6.55 -10.93 9.36
CA ASN A 93 7.75 -11.68 9.68
C ASN A 93 7.78 -13.11 9.10
N ARG A 94 6.67 -13.58 8.52
CA ARG A 94 6.61 -14.90 7.87
C ARG A 94 7.18 -14.88 6.45
N ARG A 95 7.30 -13.70 5.85
CA ARG A 95 7.85 -13.50 4.51
C ARG A 95 9.24 -12.92 4.58
N ARG A 96 10.21 -13.79 4.36
CA ARG A 96 11.62 -13.45 4.27
C ARG A 96 12.16 -13.97 2.95
N ASN A 97 13.10 -13.24 2.38
CA ASN A 97 13.86 -13.74 1.25
C ASN A 97 14.55 -15.05 1.66
N TYR A 98 14.40 -16.09 0.82
CA TYR A 98 14.93 -17.42 1.11
C TYR A 98 16.46 -17.45 1.17
N GLU A 99 17.14 -16.59 0.40
CA GLU A 99 18.59 -16.58 0.27
C GLU A 99 19.29 -15.95 1.47
N ASP A 100 18.77 -14.84 1.99
CA ASP A 100 19.44 -14.04 3.02
C ASP A 100 18.61 -13.82 4.29
N GLY A 101 17.35 -14.27 4.31
CA GLY A 101 16.44 -14.12 5.44
C GLY A 101 15.94 -12.70 5.68
N ASN A 102 16.24 -11.74 4.79
CA ASN A 102 15.83 -10.34 4.95
C ASN A 102 14.33 -10.14 4.70
N ILE A 103 13.79 -9.08 5.30
CA ILE A 103 12.43 -8.63 5.02
C ILE A 103 12.45 -7.83 3.73
N ILE A 104 11.57 -8.18 2.81
CA ILE A 104 11.54 -7.59 1.49
C ILE A 104 10.76 -6.29 1.56
N VAL A 105 11.45 -5.23 1.15
CA VAL A 105 10.91 -3.89 1.00
C VAL A 105 11.18 -3.50 -0.45
N PHE A 106 10.12 -3.40 -1.24
CA PHE A 106 10.22 -2.91 -2.61
C PHE A 106 10.13 -1.38 -2.55
N SER A 107 11.29 -0.71 -2.64
CA SER A 107 11.37 0.74 -2.79
C SER A 107 12.52 1.07 -3.71
N VAL A 108 12.29 2.00 -4.64
CA VAL A 108 13.34 2.56 -5.50
C VAL A 108 13.58 4.04 -5.21
N ASP A 109 12.83 4.64 -4.28
CA ASP A 109 12.98 6.03 -3.83
C ASP A 109 12.93 6.15 -2.29
N ILE A 110 13.02 7.39 -1.79
CA ILE A 110 13.08 7.75 -0.38
C ILE A 110 11.68 8.02 0.17
N GLY A 111 11.25 7.18 1.10
CA GLY A 111 10.04 7.41 1.90
C GLY A 111 8.99 6.32 1.73
N GLY A 112 7.88 6.52 2.42
CA GLY A 112 6.76 5.59 2.43
C GLY A 112 5.73 5.93 3.48
N ILE A 113 4.61 5.24 3.41
CA ILE A 113 3.44 5.44 4.26
C ILE A 113 3.10 4.10 4.92
N ILE A 114 2.91 4.13 6.24
CA ILE A 114 2.30 3.03 6.98
C ILE A 114 0.82 3.35 7.15
N TYR A 115 -0.04 2.57 6.52
CA TYR A 115 -1.48 2.80 6.60
C TYR A 115 -2.09 2.18 7.86
N ASN A 116 -3.07 2.88 8.43
CA ASN A 116 -3.92 2.31 9.46
C ASN A 116 -5.00 1.44 8.79
N PRO A 117 -4.97 0.10 8.93
CA PRO A 117 -5.94 -0.80 8.30
C PRO A 117 -7.39 -0.54 8.75
N ASP A 118 -7.62 0.06 9.93
CA ASP A 118 -8.97 0.42 10.39
C ASP A 118 -9.56 1.64 9.69
N LYS A 119 -8.71 2.40 8.99
CA LYS A 119 -9.05 3.66 8.31
C LYS A 119 -8.99 3.54 6.79
N ASN A 120 -8.53 2.40 6.28
CA ASN A 120 -8.35 2.17 4.86
C ASN A 120 -9.17 0.96 4.45
N LYS A 121 -9.63 0.94 3.19
CA LYS A 121 -10.33 -0.22 2.63
C LYS A 121 -9.57 -0.69 1.40
N ALA A 122 -9.33 -1.99 1.31
CA ALA A 122 -8.85 -2.59 0.08
C ALA A 122 -9.92 -2.44 -1.02
N MET A 123 -9.49 -2.02 -2.21
CA MET A 123 -10.28 -2.00 -3.43
C MET A 123 -10.03 -3.25 -4.26
N CYS A 124 -8.76 -3.60 -4.43
CA CYS A 124 -8.33 -4.77 -5.18
C CYS A 124 -7.01 -5.32 -4.66
N LEU A 125 -6.84 -6.64 -4.77
CA LEU A 125 -5.71 -7.38 -4.24
C LEU A 125 -5.04 -8.17 -5.37
N TYR A 126 -3.73 -8.23 -5.36
CA TYR A 126 -2.93 -9.04 -6.29
C TYR A 126 -1.93 -9.85 -5.49
N SER A 127 -1.71 -11.10 -5.90
CA SER A 127 -0.72 -11.97 -5.24
C SER A 127 0.73 -11.58 -5.58
N GLU A 128 0.92 -10.64 -6.51
CA GLU A 128 2.20 -10.13 -7.02
C GLU A 128 2.10 -8.62 -7.31
N ASP A 129 3.18 -8.03 -7.83
CA ASP A 129 3.15 -6.67 -8.38
C ASP A 129 2.39 -6.68 -9.72
N ALA A 130 1.24 -6.03 -9.74
CA ALA A 130 0.42 -5.85 -10.92
C ALA A 130 0.71 -4.52 -11.64
N GLY A 131 1.56 -3.65 -11.09
CA GLY A 131 1.85 -2.34 -11.67
C GLY A 131 0.62 -1.44 -11.66
N SER A 132 -0.16 -1.42 -10.58
CA SER A 132 -1.39 -0.63 -10.54
C SER A 132 -1.14 0.88 -10.68
N ASP A 133 0.06 1.37 -10.35
CA ASP A 133 0.44 2.78 -10.48
C ASP A 133 0.26 3.34 -11.91
N ASP A 134 0.48 2.51 -12.92
CA ASP A 134 0.37 2.87 -14.34
C ASP A 134 -0.99 2.49 -14.98
N ARG A 135 -1.94 1.96 -14.18
CA ARG A 135 -3.26 1.54 -14.67
C ARG A 135 -4.31 2.65 -14.50
N GLU A 136 -5.15 2.81 -15.53
CA GLU A 136 -6.32 3.69 -15.49
C GLU A 136 -7.39 3.13 -14.51
N ASN A 137 -8.34 4.00 -14.08
CA ASN A 137 -9.40 3.73 -13.10
C ASN A 137 -8.90 3.19 -11.73
N ARG A 138 -8.22 4.06 -11.00
CA ARG A 138 -7.73 3.83 -9.63
C ARG A 138 -6.93 2.54 -9.43
N GLY A 139 -6.26 1.99 -10.46
CA GLY A 139 -5.29 0.90 -10.30
C GLY A 139 -5.85 -0.53 -10.27
N CYS A 140 -7.16 -0.73 -10.22
CA CYS A 140 -7.75 -2.07 -10.24
C CYS A 140 -7.83 -2.70 -11.65
N GLY A 141 -7.12 -2.08 -12.61
CA GLY A 141 -7.17 -2.41 -14.04
C GLY A 141 -8.49 -1.99 -14.67
N CYS A 142 -8.44 -1.40 -15.87
CA CYS A 142 -9.64 -1.10 -16.65
C CYS A 142 -9.38 -1.15 -18.14
N HIS A 143 -10.36 -1.63 -18.94
CA HIS A 143 -10.86 -1.18 -20.27
C HIS A 143 -12.01 -2.17 -20.69
N ALA A 144 -13.10 -1.88 -21.40
CA ALA A 144 -13.62 -0.64 -22.00
C ALA A 144 -15.11 -0.43 -21.64
N ASN A 145 -15.49 0.85 -21.51
CA ASN A 145 -16.81 1.45 -21.20
C ASN A 145 -17.28 1.41 -19.73
N ASP A 146 -16.31 1.78 -18.92
CA ASP A 146 -16.31 2.22 -17.54
C ASP A 146 -17.35 3.32 -17.22
N ALA A 147 -18.62 2.94 -17.07
CA ALA A 147 -19.46 3.57 -16.06
C ALA A 147 -18.76 3.20 -14.75
N GLU A 148 -18.14 4.21 -14.16
CA GLU A 148 -16.93 4.24 -13.36
C GLU A 148 -16.73 3.21 -12.26
N CYS A 149 -16.21 2.03 -12.64
CA CYS A 149 -16.11 0.97 -11.68
C CYS A 149 -17.52 0.84 -11.03
N ILE A 150 -18.59 1.18 -11.76
CA ILE A 150 -19.95 1.49 -11.25
C ILE A 150 -20.66 0.20 -10.84
N ALA A 151 -20.05 -0.92 -11.23
CA ALA A 151 -20.28 -2.26 -10.74
C ALA A 151 -19.54 -2.58 -9.41
N ARG A 152 -18.48 -1.84 -9.04
CA ARG A 152 -17.52 -1.85 -7.88
C ARG A 152 -17.31 -3.14 -7.05
N GLY A 153 -17.74 -4.29 -7.52
CA GLY A 153 -17.04 -5.56 -7.37
C GLY A 153 -16.09 -5.69 -8.56
N THR A 154 -14.97 -4.97 -8.50
CA THR A 154 -13.99 -4.63 -9.54
C THR A 154 -13.72 -5.70 -10.66
N ASN A 155 -13.55 -5.31 -11.92
CA ASN A 155 -13.01 -6.11 -13.07
C ASN A 155 -12.94 -5.11 -14.24
N ASN A 156 -11.87 -4.86 -15.00
CA ASN A 156 -10.91 -5.76 -15.65
C ASN A 156 -9.48 -5.17 -15.72
N SER A 157 -8.62 -5.67 -14.84
CA SER A 157 -7.54 -6.59 -15.24
C SER A 157 -7.92 -7.97 -14.73
N CYS A 158 -8.69 -8.74 -15.51
CA CYS A 158 -9.30 -10.03 -15.20
C CYS A 158 -9.59 -10.36 -13.71
N VAL A 159 -10.85 -10.54 -13.30
CA VAL A 159 -11.13 -11.23 -12.03
C VAL A 159 -10.68 -12.67 -12.20
N LEU A 160 -9.94 -13.19 -11.24
CA LEU A 160 -9.65 -14.61 -11.29
C LEU A 160 -10.96 -15.41 -11.15
N ASP A 161 -11.34 -16.08 -12.23
CA ASP A 161 -12.51 -16.95 -12.29
C ASP A 161 -12.11 -18.30 -12.90
N ILE A 162 -11.59 -19.17 -12.04
CA ILE A 162 -11.17 -20.53 -12.40
C ILE A 162 -12.33 -21.30 -13.03
N LYS A 163 -13.59 -21.04 -12.62
CA LYS A 163 -14.76 -21.73 -13.17
C LYS A 163 -15.08 -21.27 -14.59
N ALA A 164 -14.82 -20.01 -14.90
CA ALA A 164 -14.91 -19.47 -16.26
C ALA A 164 -13.63 -19.65 -17.09
N GLY A 165 -12.59 -20.32 -16.55
CA GLY A 165 -11.33 -20.59 -17.26
C GLY A 165 -10.31 -19.47 -17.21
N VAL A 166 -10.55 -18.41 -16.41
CA VAL A 166 -9.60 -17.32 -16.18
C VAL A 166 -8.71 -17.69 -14.99
N ASN A 167 -7.52 -18.18 -15.28
CA ASN A 167 -6.55 -18.64 -14.27
C ASN A 167 -5.19 -17.94 -14.39
N ASP A 168 -5.20 -16.63 -14.65
CA ASP A 168 -3.97 -15.81 -14.68
C ASP A 168 -3.78 -15.11 -13.33
N VAL A 169 -3.38 -15.88 -12.31
CA VAL A 169 -3.24 -15.43 -10.92
C VAL A 169 -2.31 -14.24 -10.73
N GLU A 170 -1.40 -14.00 -11.70
CA GLU A 170 -0.42 -12.91 -11.69
C GLU A 170 -1.00 -11.61 -12.25
N LYS A 171 -1.87 -11.68 -13.25
CA LYS A 171 -2.46 -10.49 -13.90
C LYS A 171 -3.82 -10.11 -13.33
N CYS A 172 -4.50 -11.09 -12.74
CA CYS A 172 -5.86 -10.98 -12.27
C CYS A 172 -5.93 -10.54 -10.80
N TRP A 173 -6.87 -9.65 -10.51
CA TRP A 173 -7.08 -9.19 -9.14
C TRP A 173 -8.07 -10.10 -8.39
N TRP A 174 -7.90 -10.21 -7.08
CA TRP A 174 -8.72 -10.96 -6.14
C TRP A 174 -9.55 -9.96 -5.32
N GLY A 175 -10.87 -10.15 -5.27
CA GLY A 175 -11.83 -9.42 -4.42
C GLY A 175 -11.25 -8.76 -3.15
N PRO A 176 -11.72 -7.56 -2.72
CA PRO A 176 -11.24 -6.99 -1.45
C PRO A 176 -11.55 -7.88 -0.23
N ASP A 177 -12.48 -8.84 -0.38
CA ASP A 177 -12.86 -9.87 0.58
C ASP A 177 -12.01 -11.17 0.49
N ARG A 178 -10.97 -11.20 -0.35
CA ARG A 178 -10.17 -12.40 -0.65
C ARG A 178 -8.71 -12.31 -0.19
N LEU A 179 -8.41 -11.43 0.76
CA LEU A 179 -7.05 -11.19 1.23
C LEU A 179 -6.37 -12.45 1.75
N LYS A 180 -7.08 -13.30 2.50
CA LYS A 180 -6.51 -14.56 2.97
C LYS A 180 -6.10 -15.45 1.80
N THR A 181 -6.97 -15.57 0.80
CA THR A 181 -6.72 -16.39 -0.40
C THR A 181 -5.55 -15.83 -1.21
N MET A 182 -5.53 -14.53 -1.46
CA MET A 182 -4.42 -13.85 -2.14
C MET A 182 -3.11 -14.10 -1.39
N MET A 183 -3.06 -13.90 -0.07
CA MET A 183 -1.84 -14.12 0.73
C MET A 183 -1.37 -15.58 0.73
N HIS A 184 -2.30 -16.53 0.63
CA HIS A 184 -1.95 -17.93 0.45
C HIS A 184 -1.25 -18.16 -0.89
N LEU A 185 -1.69 -17.51 -1.97
CA LEU A 185 -1.13 -17.68 -3.31
C LEU A 185 0.12 -16.84 -3.58
N GLN A 186 0.27 -15.73 -2.86
CA GLN A 186 1.55 -15.07 -2.68
C GLN A 186 2.62 -16.07 -2.17
N SER A 187 2.30 -17.30 -1.71
CA SER A 187 3.33 -18.33 -1.37
C SER A 187 4.42 -18.46 -2.42
N PHE A 188 4.08 -18.17 -3.67
CA PHE A 188 4.97 -18.30 -4.80
C PHE A 188 5.65 -16.99 -5.23
N SER A 189 5.25 -15.84 -4.66
CA SER A 189 5.84 -14.52 -4.94
C SER A 189 6.38 -13.84 -3.67
N MET A 190 7.29 -12.90 -3.88
CA MET A 190 7.95 -12.15 -2.80
C MET A 190 7.23 -10.84 -2.45
N TYR A 191 6.35 -10.38 -3.33
CA TYR A 191 5.63 -9.12 -3.21
C TYR A 191 4.14 -9.38 -3.42
N ASN A 192 3.27 -8.63 -2.74
CA ASN A 192 1.84 -8.59 -3.06
C ASN A 192 1.47 -7.13 -3.31
N GLU A 193 0.31 -6.89 -3.90
CA GLU A 193 -0.18 -5.54 -4.10
C GLU A 193 -1.63 -5.43 -3.61
N ILE A 194 -1.92 -4.34 -2.92
CA ILE A 194 -3.20 -4.00 -2.33
C ILE A 194 -3.47 -2.56 -2.69
N VAL A 195 -4.44 -2.34 -3.56
CA VAL A 195 -4.90 -0.99 -3.85
C VAL A 195 -5.87 -0.57 -2.76
N LEU A 196 -5.60 0.57 -2.13
CA LEU A 196 -6.41 1.15 -1.07
C LEU A 196 -7.22 2.31 -1.57
N ASP A 197 -8.47 2.40 -1.09
CA ASP A 197 -9.28 3.61 -1.18
C ASP A 197 -8.83 4.56 -0.06
N THR A 198 -8.11 5.62 -0.42
CA THR A 198 -7.62 6.65 0.51
C THR A 198 -8.63 7.78 0.74
N ASP A 199 -9.72 7.80 -0.04
CA ASP A 199 -10.81 8.80 0.08
C ASP A 199 -11.84 8.44 1.16
N VAL A 200 -11.68 7.29 1.84
CA VAL A 200 -12.57 6.92 2.95
C VAL A 200 -12.28 7.85 4.13
N VAL A 201 -13.07 8.92 4.23
CA VAL A 201 -13.03 9.96 5.26
C VAL A 201 -12.59 9.41 6.61
N CYS A 202 -11.46 9.92 7.10
CA CYS A 202 -10.94 9.63 8.42
C CYS A 202 -12.02 9.99 9.47
N PRO A 203 -12.55 9.05 10.28
CA PRO A 203 -13.51 9.35 11.34
C PRO A 203 -12.90 10.14 12.51
N LEU A 204 -11.60 10.42 12.45
CA LEU A 204 -10.98 11.44 13.28
C LEU A 204 -10.90 12.66 12.37
N GLY A 205 -11.82 13.60 12.57
CA GLY A 205 -11.96 14.80 11.74
C GLY A 205 -10.68 15.62 11.67
N MET A 206 -9.77 15.25 10.78
CA MET A 206 -9.08 16.22 9.95
C MET A 206 -10.07 16.56 8.84
N THR A 207 -11.02 17.40 9.21
CA THR A 207 -11.74 18.26 8.27
C THR A 207 -10.74 19.00 7.40
N SER A 208 -11.25 19.56 6.30
CA SER A 208 -10.71 20.77 5.69
C SER A 208 -9.79 21.55 6.63
N TYR A 209 -8.60 21.89 6.16
CA TYR A 209 -7.99 23.11 6.67
C TYR A 209 -8.95 24.23 6.29
N ASP A 210 -9.78 24.63 7.25
CA ASP A 210 -10.51 25.88 7.21
C ASP A 210 -9.46 27.00 7.26
N ASP A 211 -9.11 27.53 6.09
CA ASP A 211 -9.23 28.94 5.68
C ASP A 211 -8.82 29.13 4.20
#